data_AF-A0A941QBY8-F1
#
_entry.id   AF-A0A941QBY8-F1
#
_cell.length_a   1.000
_cell.length_b   1.000
_cell.length_c   1.000
_cell.angle_alpha   90.00
_cell.angle_beta   90.00
_cell.angle_gamma   90.00
#
_symmetry.space_group_name_H-M   'P 1'
#
loop_
_entity.id
_entity.type
_entity.pdbx_description
1 polymer ?
#
loop_
_entity_poly.entity_id
_entity_poly.type
_entity_poly.pdbx_seq_one_letter_code
_entity_poly.pdbx_strand_id
1 'polypeptide(L)'
;MKLPPVFVHAAVLIGAALVAAYASAAELPDALRQRELAHMVRQDCGSCHGLTLAGGLGPALTAEALAGKPADSLVATIYAGRPGTPMPPFRGIVSEAEVEWIVQQLLRGFPPDGGAAARAD
;
A
#
# COMPACT_ATOMS: atom_id res chain seq x y z
N MET A 1 33.67 21.08 33.97
CA MET A 1 34.23 20.02 33.11
C MET A 1 33.72 20.24 31.70
N LYS A 2 34.58 20.48 30.71
CA LYS A 2 34.19 20.64 29.30
C LYS A 2 34.06 19.25 28.69
N LEU A 3 32.88 18.90 28.19
CA LEU A 3 32.68 17.64 27.47
C LEU A 3 33.59 17.64 26.22
N PRO A 4 34.37 16.57 25.98
CA PRO A 4 35.23 16.52 24.83
C PRO A 4 34.37 16.47 23.55
N PRO A 5 34.87 17.07 22.45
CA PRO A 5 34.10 17.29 21.22
C PRO A 5 33.49 16.00 20.68
N VAL A 6 34.13 14.84 20.89
CA VAL A 6 33.64 13.53 20.45
C VAL A 6 32.26 13.17 21.03
N PHE A 7 31.97 13.52 22.29
CA PHE A 7 30.64 13.25 22.87
C PHE A 7 29.56 14.18 22.32
N VAL A 8 29.92 15.43 21.98
CA VAL A 8 29.00 16.38 21.34
C VAL A 8 28.65 15.89 19.93
N HIS A 9 29.64 15.44 19.15
CA HIS A 9 29.41 14.91 17.80
C HIS A 9 28.60 13.61 17.84
N ALA A 10 28.89 12.71 18.78
CA ALA A 10 28.10 11.49 18.95
C ALA A 10 26.63 11.77 19.29
N ALA A 11 26.37 12.72 20.21
CA ALA A 11 25.01 13.11 20.55
C ALA A 11 24.26 13.74 19.37
N VAL A 12 24.94 14.57 18.56
CA VAL A 12 24.35 15.17 17.36
C VAL A 12 24.01 14.11 16.29
N LEU A 13 24.91 13.15 16.06
CA LEU A 13 24.68 12.08 15.08
C LEU A 13 23.53 11.14 15.50
N ILE A 14 23.46 10.80 16.79
CA ILE A 14 22.35 9.98 17.33
C ILE A 14 21.03 10.75 17.24
N GLY A 15 21.02 12.05 17.58
CA GLY A 15 19.84 12.90 17.44
C GLY A 15 19.35 12.99 15.98
N ALA A 16 20.26 13.17 15.02
CA ALA A 16 19.93 13.24 13.60
C ALA A 16 19.35 11.92 13.06
N ALA A 17 19.93 10.77 13.46
CA ALA A 17 19.43 9.46 13.08
C ALA A 17 18.01 9.18 13.61
N LEU A 18 17.71 9.60 14.84
CA LEU A 18 16.38 9.44 15.43
C LEU A 18 15.32 10.31 14.72
N VAL A 19 15.66 11.55 14.36
CA VAL A 19 14.77 12.44 13.59
C VAL A 19 14.48 11.88 12.20
N ALA A 20 15.50 11.34 11.52
CA ALA A 20 15.33 10.71 10.21
C ALA A 20 14.44 9.46 10.27
N ALA A 21 14.62 8.63 11.30
CA ALA A 21 13.79 7.44 11.50
C ALA A 21 12.31 7.77 11.76
N TYR A 22 12.03 8.84 12.51
CA TYR A 22 10.66 9.29 12.77
C TYR A 22 9.97 9.82 11.51
N ALA A 23 10.72 10.50 10.62
CA ALA A 23 10.19 11.01 9.36
C ALA A 23 9.88 9.90 8.34
N SER A 24 10.46 8.71 8.49
CA SER A 24 10.28 7.58 7.57
C SER A 24 9.15 6.61 7.93
N ALA A 25 8.39 6.87 9.00
CA ALA A 25 7.17 6.10 9.26
C ALA A 25 6.15 6.46 8.18
N ALA A 26 5.95 5.59 7.19
CA ALA A 26 4.85 5.71 6.25
C ALA A 26 3.54 5.67 7.06
N GLU A 27 2.89 6.82 7.19
CA GLU A 27 1.60 6.89 7.86
C GLU A 27 0.60 6.07 7.04
N LEU A 28 -0.05 5.11 7.71
CA LEU A 28 -1.17 4.39 7.11
C LEU A 28 -2.21 5.42 6.64
N PRO A 29 -2.85 5.20 5.47
CA PRO A 29 -3.91 6.10 5.01
C PRO A 29 -4.97 6.22 6.10
N ASP A 30 -5.47 7.44 6.34
CA ASP A 30 -6.53 7.64 7.33
C ASP A 30 -7.83 6.93 6.92
N ALA A 31 -8.80 6.84 7.85
CA ALA A 31 -10.03 6.10 7.61
C ALA A 31 -10.89 6.64 6.45
N LEU A 32 -10.82 7.95 6.15
CA LEU A 32 -11.50 8.52 4.99
C LEU A 32 -10.81 8.05 3.71
N ARG A 33 -9.48 8.18 3.66
CA ARG A 33 -8.69 7.78 2.52
C ARG A 33 -8.78 6.28 2.25
N GLN A 34 -8.80 5.43 3.28
CA GLN A 34 -9.02 3.99 3.14
C GLN A 34 -10.36 3.67 2.45
N ARG A 35 -11.43 4.41 2.73
CA ARG A 35 -12.72 4.25 2.05
C ARG A 35 -12.64 4.62 0.57
N GLU A 36 -11.95 5.70 0.25
CA GLU A 36 -11.73 6.13 -1.13
C GLU A 36 -10.91 5.09 -1.90
N LEU A 37 -9.83 4.56 -1.31
CA LEU A 37 -9.02 3.50 -1.90
C LEU A 37 -9.83 2.22 -2.09
N ALA A 38 -10.67 1.86 -1.12
CA ALA A 38 -11.56 0.70 -1.25
C ALA A 38 -12.56 0.87 -2.41
N HIS A 39 -13.17 2.05 -2.53
CA HIS A 39 -14.06 2.38 -3.63
C HIS A 39 -13.33 2.34 -4.98
N MET A 40 -12.15 2.95 -5.06
CA MET A 40 -11.28 2.92 -6.25
C MET A 40 -10.96 1.50 -6.69
N VAL A 41 -10.53 0.62 -5.76
CA VAL A 41 -10.23 -0.79 -6.11
C VAL A 41 -11.46 -1.47 -6.70
N ARG A 42 -12.64 -1.22 -6.15
CA ARG A 42 -13.88 -1.86 -6.58
C ARG A 42 -14.38 -1.35 -7.93
N GLN A 43 -14.31 -0.05 -8.17
CA GLN A 43 -14.77 0.55 -9.43
C GLN A 43 -13.71 0.44 -10.53
N ASP A 44 -12.48 0.86 -10.24
CA ASP A 44 -11.46 1.03 -11.26
C ASP A 44 -10.74 -0.29 -11.54
N CYS A 45 -10.32 -1.04 -10.51
CA CYS A 45 -9.73 -2.36 -10.73
C CYS A 45 -10.81 -3.39 -11.09
N GLY A 46 -11.98 -3.32 -10.44
CA GLY A 46 -13.10 -4.22 -10.68
C GLY A 46 -13.68 -4.13 -12.09
N SER A 47 -13.50 -3.01 -12.80
CA SER A 47 -13.88 -2.87 -14.22
C SER A 47 -13.27 -3.96 -15.12
N CYS A 48 -12.06 -4.41 -14.81
CA CYS A 48 -11.35 -5.46 -15.55
C CYS A 48 -11.31 -6.78 -14.79
N HIS A 49 -11.10 -6.72 -13.47
CA HIS A 49 -10.91 -7.88 -12.60
C HIS A 49 -12.24 -8.41 -12.00
N GLY A 50 -13.37 -7.87 -12.44
CA GLY A 50 -14.70 -8.14 -11.91
C GLY A 50 -14.98 -7.33 -10.64
N LEU A 51 -16.22 -6.86 -10.45
CA LEU A 51 -16.59 -6.08 -9.24
C LEU A 51 -16.39 -6.88 -7.93
N THR A 52 -16.48 -8.20 -8.01
CA THR A 52 -16.17 -9.12 -6.90
C THR A 52 -14.68 -9.46 -6.78
N LEU A 53 -13.84 -8.98 -7.70
CA LEU A 53 -12.41 -9.30 -7.85
C LEU A 53 -12.13 -10.77 -8.19
N ALA A 54 -13.16 -11.52 -8.59
CA ALA A 54 -13.06 -12.94 -8.94
C ALA A 54 -12.51 -13.19 -10.38
N GLY A 55 -12.14 -12.12 -11.10
CA GLY A 55 -11.66 -12.18 -12.47
C GLY A 55 -12.72 -11.80 -13.50
N GLY A 56 -12.25 -11.55 -14.73
CA GLY A 56 -13.06 -11.12 -15.86
C GLY A 56 -12.19 -11.01 -17.10
N LEU A 57 -12.00 -9.79 -17.60
CA LEU A 57 -10.99 -9.49 -18.63
C LEU A 57 -9.57 -9.60 -18.05
N GLY A 58 -9.40 -9.19 -16.79
CA GLY A 58 -8.20 -9.38 -15.99
C GLY A 58 -8.26 -10.65 -15.12
N PRO A 59 -7.11 -11.13 -14.61
CA PRO A 59 -7.06 -12.27 -13.70
C PRO A 59 -7.78 -11.99 -12.37
N ALA A 60 -8.13 -13.02 -11.61
CA ALA A 60 -8.67 -12.84 -10.27
C ALA A 60 -7.65 -12.13 -9.34
N LEU A 61 -8.17 -11.25 -8.46
CA LEU A 61 -7.42 -10.56 -7.42
C LEU A 61 -7.87 -10.99 -6.01
N THR A 62 -8.46 -12.19 -5.88
CA THR A 62 -8.81 -12.76 -4.58
C THR A 62 -7.56 -13.18 -3.81
N ALA A 63 -7.67 -13.31 -2.49
CA ALA A 63 -6.56 -13.75 -1.65
C ALA A 63 -5.98 -15.09 -2.11
N GLU A 64 -6.83 -16.02 -2.54
CA GLU A 64 -6.45 -17.34 -3.04
C GLU A 64 -5.69 -17.22 -4.36
N ALA A 65 -6.15 -16.37 -5.28
CA ALA A 65 -5.50 -16.15 -6.58
C ALA A 65 -4.13 -15.46 -6.45
N LEU A 66 -3.96 -14.66 -5.39
CA LEU A 66 -2.73 -13.95 -5.08
C LEU A 66 -1.80 -14.73 -4.15
N ALA A 67 -2.24 -15.86 -3.60
CA ALA A 67 -1.45 -16.66 -2.68
C ALA A 67 -0.09 -17.06 -3.28
N GLY A 68 0.98 -16.85 -2.50
CA GLY A 68 2.36 -17.14 -2.92
C GLY A 68 2.99 -16.12 -3.87
N LYS A 69 2.27 -15.06 -4.29
CA LYS A 69 2.88 -13.95 -5.02
C LYS A 69 3.62 -13.02 -4.05
N PRO A 70 4.85 -12.58 -4.35
CA PRO A 70 5.56 -11.61 -3.51
C PRO A 70 4.81 -10.28 -3.44
N ALA A 71 4.64 -9.72 -2.24
CA ALA A 71 3.94 -8.45 -2.03
C ALA A 71 4.57 -7.32 -2.87
N ASP A 72 5.90 -7.19 -2.85
CA ASP A 72 6.63 -6.17 -3.60
C ASP A 72 6.38 -6.27 -5.12
N SER A 73 6.21 -7.48 -5.64
CA SER A 73 5.86 -7.67 -7.06
C SER A 73 4.44 -7.22 -7.37
N LEU A 74 3.50 -7.37 -6.44
CA LEU A 74 2.14 -6.87 -6.58
C LEU A 74 2.12 -5.34 -6.48
N VAL A 75 2.89 -4.77 -5.55
CA VAL A 75 3.07 -3.31 -5.42
C VAL A 75 3.62 -2.73 -6.71
N ALA A 76 4.71 -3.28 -7.23
CA ALA A 76 5.30 -2.84 -8.49
C ALA A 76 4.30 -2.94 -9.66
N THR A 77 3.48 -4.00 -9.71
CA THR A 77 2.46 -4.19 -10.75
C THR A 77 1.37 -3.11 -10.68
N ILE A 78 0.88 -2.77 -9.49
CA ILE A 78 -0.17 -1.75 -9.34
C ILE A 78 0.42 -0.36 -9.59
N TYR A 79 1.58 -0.07 -9.00
CA TYR A 79 2.21 1.25 -9.07
C TYR A 79 2.66 1.59 -10.49
N ALA A 80 3.39 0.68 -11.15
CA ALA A 80 3.97 0.90 -12.47
C ALA A 80 3.18 0.29 -13.64
N GLY A 81 2.11 -0.45 -13.36
CA GLY A 81 1.35 -1.18 -14.38
C GLY A 81 2.14 -2.39 -14.90
N ARG A 82 1.66 -2.97 -16.00
CA ARG A 82 2.36 -4.07 -16.69
C ARG A 82 2.52 -3.75 -18.18
N PRO A 83 3.74 -3.37 -18.62
CA PRO A 83 4.02 -3.05 -20.02
C PRO A 83 3.57 -4.14 -20.98
N GLY A 84 2.97 -3.75 -22.10
CA GLY A 84 2.44 -4.68 -23.10
C GLY A 84 1.13 -5.37 -22.71
N THR A 85 0.49 -4.96 -21.61
CA THR A 85 -0.84 -5.43 -21.22
C THR A 85 -1.79 -4.27 -20.98
N PRO A 86 -3.12 -4.50 -20.93
CA PRO A 86 -4.08 -3.47 -20.58
C PRO A 86 -3.99 -2.94 -19.14
N MET A 87 -3.20 -3.58 -18.25
CA MET A 87 -3.09 -3.17 -16.85
C MET A 87 -2.28 -1.86 -16.73
N PRO A 88 -2.92 -0.71 -16.45
CA PRO A 88 -2.27 0.59 -16.46
C PRO A 88 -1.47 0.83 -15.17
N PRO A 89 -0.52 1.78 -15.17
CA PRO A 89 0.07 2.29 -13.93
C PRO A 89 -0.94 3.12 -13.14
N PHE A 90 -0.92 3.00 -11.81
CA PHE A 90 -1.69 3.85 -10.90
C PHE A 90 -0.83 4.90 -10.18
N ARG A 91 0.48 4.96 -10.44
CA ARG A 91 1.34 6.07 -9.98
C ARG A 91 0.78 7.42 -10.44
N GLY A 92 0.76 8.39 -9.53
CA GLY A 92 0.14 9.70 -9.75
C GLY A 92 -1.35 9.77 -9.36
N ILE A 93 -1.99 8.63 -9.08
CA ILE A 93 -3.33 8.54 -8.48
C ILE A 93 -3.22 8.07 -7.02
N VAL A 94 -2.33 7.10 -6.78
CA VAL A 94 -2.02 6.56 -5.45
C VAL A 94 -0.51 6.67 -5.17
N SER A 95 -0.17 6.86 -3.89
CA SER A 95 1.20 6.77 -3.41
C SER A 95 1.66 5.31 -3.31
N GLU A 96 2.96 5.08 -3.20
CA GLU A 96 3.49 3.72 -3.02
C GLU A 96 3.02 3.08 -1.71
N ALA A 97 2.97 3.85 -0.61
CA ALA A 97 2.42 3.39 0.67
C ALA A 97 0.92 3.04 0.60
N GLU A 98 0.14 3.76 -0.20
CA GLU A 98 -1.26 3.41 -0.46
C GLU A 98 -1.40 2.11 -1.27
N VAL A 99 -0.49 1.88 -2.23
CA VAL A 99 -0.43 0.62 -2.97
C VAL A 99 -0.06 -0.54 -2.05
N GLU A 100 0.92 -0.36 -1.18
CA GLU A 100 1.26 -1.36 -0.15
C GLU A 100 0.03 -1.70 0.70
N TRP A 101 -0.71 -0.69 1.16
CA TRP A 101 -1.96 -0.90 1.88
C TRP A 101 -2.98 -1.69 1.05
N ILE A 102 -3.20 -1.34 -0.22
CA ILE A 102 -4.11 -2.06 -1.13
C ILE A 102 -3.69 -3.53 -1.27
N VAL A 103 -2.41 -3.81 -1.50
CA VAL A 103 -1.88 -5.17 -1.63
C VAL A 103 -2.13 -5.97 -0.36
N GLN A 104 -1.90 -5.37 0.82
CA GLN A 104 -2.16 -6.03 2.09
C GLN A 104 -3.65 -6.33 2.32
N GLN A 105 -4.57 -5.51 1.79
CA GLN A 105 -6.00 -5.80 1.84
C GLN A 105 -6.38 -6.92 0.87
N LEU A 106 -5.83 -6.92 -0.36
CA LEU A 106 -6.09 -7.96 -1.35
C LEU A 106 -5.62 -9.34 -0.86
N LEU A 107 -4.43 -9.41 -0.26
CA LEU A 107 -3.87 -10.64 0.30
C LEU A 107 -4.66 -11.18 1.50
N ARG A 108 -5.37 -10.32 2.25
CA ARG A 108 -6.26 -10.72 3.35
C ARG A 108 -7.69 -11.04 2.92
N GLY A 109 -8.02 -10.79 1.65
CA GLY A 109 -9.39 -10.82 1.15
C GLY A 109 -10.02 -9.43 1.22
N PHE A 110 -10.17 -8.80 0.05
CA PHE A 110 -10.61 -7.42 -0.02
C PHE A 110 -12.06 -7.25 0.46
N PRO A 111 -12.37 -6.25 1.31
CA PRO A 111 -13.71 -6.07 1.84
C PRO A 111 -14.72 -5.73 0.72
N PRO A 112 -15.98 -6.22 0.80
CA PRO A 112 -17.02 -5.86 -0.16
C PRO A 112 -17.33 -4.34 -0.10
N ASP A 113 -17.95 -3.82 -1.17
CA ASP A 113 -18.37 -2.42 -1.25
C ASP A 113 -19.18 -2.01 -0.01
N GLY A 114 -18.75 -0.94 0.67
CA GLY A 114 -19.34 -0.44 1.92
C GLY A 114 -18.63 -0.86 3.22
N GLY A 115 -17.52 -1.62 3.14
CA GLY A 115 -16.92 -2.28 4.30
C GLY A 115 -15.49 -1.88 4.66
N ALA A 116 -15.14 -0.59 4.77
CA ALA A 116 -13.98 -0.20 5.58
C ALA A 116 -14.20 -0.41 7.10
N ALA A 117 -15.35 -0.96 7.50
CA ALA A 117 -15.75 -1.19 8.89
C ALA A 117 -16.48 -2.54 9.06
N ALA A 118 -15.93 -3.63 8.52
CA ALA A 118 -16.27 -4.96 9.02
C ALA A 118 -15.41 -5.26 10.26
N ARG A 119 -15.84 -4.67 11.39
CA ARG A 119 -15.54 -4.97 12.80
C ARG A 119 -14.32 -5.89 13.08
N ALA A 120 -13.26 -5.30 13.61
CA ALA A 120 -12.74 -5.83 14.88
C ALA A 120 -13.78 -5.41 15.95
N ASP A 121 -14.19 -6.36 16.78
CA ASP A 121 -15.14 -6.24 17.91
C ASP A 121 -16.61 -5.85 17.63
#